data_AF-A0A6H2H2U5-F1
#
_entry.id   AF-A0A6H2H2U5-F1
#
_cell.length_a   1.000
_cell.length_b   1.000
_cell.length_c   1.000
_cell.angle_alpha   90.00
_cell.angle_beta   90.00
_cell.angle_gamma   90.00
#
_symmetry.space_group_name_H-M   'P 1'
#
loop_
_entity.id
_entity.type
_entity.pdbx_description
1 polymer ?
#
loop_
_entity_poly.entity_id
_entity_poly.type
_entity_poly.pdbx_seq_one_letter_code
_entity_poly.pdbx_strand_id
1 'polypeptide(L)'
;MSFFKNMMASMGVGGAKVETVLEVPYTGVRPGDEISGRIMVEGGAVPQQINGIELVLMTSYIKEVNDSKVRENVALARLPLRESFQIGAGSREEFDFRWVLPQHTPVTAGGTQVWIKTSLDIASALDAADNDYIKVLPHPLVAEVLDAVERLGFRTREVECKYVGHSRYGAPVLQEFEFVPRTREFGRLDELEMVFLPSPGYVDVLMEVDRRGGAFSEWLGTDETRASFRLHEADVRRGPESLARELGARIRSFM
;
A
#
# COMPACT_ATOMS: atom_id res chain seq x y z
N MET A 1 -3.44 -43.23 -20.82
CA MET A 1 -4.33 -42.11 -20.40
C MET A 1 -3.67 -41.13 -19.41
N SER A 2 -2.67 -41.51 -18.61
CA SER A 2 -2.05 -40.62 -17.59
C SER A 2 -1.12 -39.54 -18.18
N PHE A 3 -0.34 -39.86 -19.21
CA PHE A 3 0.68 -38.95 -19.78
C PHE A 3 0.10 -37.65 -20.36
N PHE A 4 -0.99 -37.73 -21.14
CA PHE A 4 -1.63 -36.55 -21.72
C PHE A 4 -2.23 -35.62 -20.67
N LYS A 5 -2.76 -36.15 -19.56
CA LYS A 5 -3.29 -35.34 -18.45
C LYS A 5 -2.18 -34.61 -17.70
N ASN A 6 -1.07 -35.30 -17.42
CA ASN A 6 0.10 -34.68 -16.79
C ASN A 6 0.67 -33.54 -17.66
N MET A 7 0.78 -33.77 -18.97
CA MET A 7 1.30 -32.77 -19.92
C MET A 7 0.37 -31.55 -20.05
N MET A 8 -0.95 -31.75 -20.03
CA MET A 8 -1.92 -30.63 -20.04
C MET A 8 -1.90 -29.85 -18.71
N ALA A 9 -1.81 -30.54 -17.57
CA ALA A 9 -1.75 -29.92 -16.25
C ALA A 9 -0.47 -29.07 -16.09
N SER A 10 0.68 -29.53 -16.60
CA SER A 10 1.92 -28.74 -16.61
C SER A 10 1.83 -27.48 -17.48
N MET A 11 0.95 -27.47 -18.48
CA MET A 11 0.65 -26.29 -19.33
C MET A 11 -0.45 -25.39 -18.73
N GLY A 12 -0.86 -25.61 -17.48
CA GLY A 12 -1.87 -24.83 -16.76
C GLY A 12 -3.33 -25.26 -17.00
N VAL A 13 -3.58 -26.21 -17.92
CA VAL A 13 -4.93 -26.71 -18.19
C VAL A 13 -5.25 -27.85 -17.23
N GLY A 14 -6.10 -27.56 -16.24
CA GLY A 14 -6.49 -28.55 -15.21
C GLY A 14 -5.43 -28.77 -14.14
N GLY A 15 -4.54 -27.80 -13.93
CA GLY A 15 -3.66 -27.74 -12.75
C GLY A 15 -4.41 -27.32 -11.48
N ALA A 16 -3.73 -27.41 -10.34
CA ALA A 16 -4.25 -26.95 -9.07
C ALA A 16 -4.56 -25.45 -9.11
N LYS A 17 -5.54 -25.03 -8.31
CA LYS A 17 -5.99 -23.65 -8.19
C LYS A 17 -5.84 -23.18 -6.75
N VAL A 18 -5.75 -21.87 -6.59
CA VAL A 18 -5.75 -21.21 -5.29
C VAL A 18 -6.76 -20.08 -5.31
N GLU A 19 -7.49 -19.93 -4.20
CA GLU A 19 -8.40 -18.82 -3.94
C GLU A 19 -8.20 -18.36 -2.50
N THR A 20 -8.19 -17.06 -2.27
CA THR A 20 -8.02 -16.47 -0.95
C THR A 20 -9.29 -15.73 -0.56
N VAL A 21 -9.74 -15.94 0.67
CA VAL A 21 -10.91 -15.27 1.23
C VAL A 21 -10.46 -14.45 2.43
N LEU A 22 -10.48 -13.13 2.28
CA LEU A 22 -10.10 -12.19 3.32
C LEU A 22 -11.26 -11.96 4.30
N GLU A 23 -10.96 -12.02 5.59
CA GLU A 23 -11.88 -11.72 6.69
C GLU A 23 -11.60 -10.31 7.22
N VAL A 24 -11.85 -9.30 6.39
CA VAL A 24 -11.60 -7.89 6.72
C VAL A 24 -12.90 -7.09 6.85
N PRO A 25 -12.94 -6.04 7.70
CA PRO A 25 -14.12 -5.18 7.80
C PRO A 25 -14.47 -4.53 6.45
N TYR A 26 -15.77 -4.46 6.13
CA TYR A 26 -16.26 -3.79 4.91
C TYR A 26 -15.84 -2.32 4.83
N THR A 27 -15.64 -1.66 5.99
CA THR A 27 -15.16 -0.28 6.06
C THR A 27 -13.74 -0.10 5.53
N GLY A 28 -12.95 -1.17 5.50
CA GLY A 28 -11.52 -1.18 5.23
C GLY A 28 -10.69 -1.37 6.50
N VAL A 29 -9.39 -1.55 6.28
CA VAL A 29 -8.34 -1.75 7.28
C VAL A 29 -7.39 -0.55 7.30
N ARG A 30 -6.50 -0.47 8.28
CA ARG A 30 -5.50 0.60 8.43
C ARG A 30 -4.09 0.01 8.47
N PRO A 31 -3.05 0.83 8.19
CA PRO A 31 -1.67 0.42 8.45
C PRO A 31 -1.49 -0.02 9.90
N GLY A 32 -0.88 -1.19 10.11
CA GLY A 32 -0.72 -1.80 11.43
C GLY A 32 -1.87 -2.68 11.91
N ASP A 33 -3.02 -2.74 11.21
CA ASP A 33 -4.08 -3.69 11.55
C ASP A 33 -3.63 -5.13 11.24
N GLU A 34 -4.09 -6.09 12.05
CA GLU A 34 -4.03 -7.52 11.72
C GLU A 34 -5.17 -7.88 10.79
N ILE A 35 -4.85 -8.45 9.63
CA ILE A 35 -5.81 -9.07 8.73
C ILE A 35 -5.76 -10.60 8.90
N SER A 36 -6.89 -11.26 8.70
CA SER A 36 -6.98 -12.71 8.67
C SER A 36 -7.75 -13.19 7.45
N GLY A 37 -7.64 -14.48 7.16
CA GLY A 37 -8.38 -15.09 6.08
C GLY A 37 -8.03 -16.55 5.92
N ARG A 38 -8.54 -17.12 4.82
CA ARG A 38 -8.36 -18.53 4.47
C ARG A 38 -7.91 -18.66 3.03
N ILE A 39 -6.98 -19.57 2.80
CA ILE A 39 -6.51 -19.95 1.47
C ILE A 39 -7.06 -21.33 1.16
N MET A 40 -7.78 -21.43 0.06
CA MET A 40 -8.35 -22.67 -0.45
C MET A 40 -7.52 -23.13 -1.64
N VAL A 41 -6.96 -24.33 -1.54
CA VAL A 41 -6.22 -24.98 -2.63
C VAL A 41 -7.07 -26.12 -3.16
N GLU A 42 -7.39 -26.08 -4.45
CA GLU A 42 -8.11 -27.16 -5.14
C GLU A 42 -7.15 -27.91 -6.08
N GLY A 43 -7.00 -29.21 -5.88
CA GLY A 43 -6.14 -30.05 -6.69
C GLY A 43 -6.64 -30.23 -8.12
N GLY A 44 -5.71 -30.29 -9.07
CA GLY A 44 -6.00 -30.44 -10.49
C GLY A 44 -6.50 -31.83 -10.89
N ALA A 45 -6.37 -32.15 -12.18
CA ALA A 45 -6.80 -33.42 -12.76
C ALA A 45 -5.97 -34.64 -12.32
N VAL A 46 -4.79 -34.40 -11.74
CA VAL A 46 -3.84 -35.40 -11.25
C VAL A 46 -3.21 -34.89 -9.95
N PRO A 47 -2.64 -35.76 -9.10
CA PRO A 47 -1.91 -35.30 -7.92
C PRO A 47 -0.72 -34.41 -8.32
N GLN A 48 -0.51 -33.32 -7.59
CA GLN A 48 0.55 -32.34 -7.86
C GLN A 48 1.33 -32.05 -6.59
N GLN A 49 2.65 -31.86 -6.74
CA GLN A 49 3.49 -31.40 -5.65
C GLN A 49 3.47 -29.87 -5.63
N ILE A 50 3.14 -29.30 -4.48
CA ILE A 50 3.20 -27.88 -4.18
C ILE A 50 4.48 -27.64 -3.40
N ASN A 51 5.31 -26.69 -3.82
CA ASN A 51 6.56 -26.35 -3.13
C ASN A 51 6.32 -25.38 -1.96
N GLY A 52 5.31 -24.52 -2.07
CA GLY A 52 4.90 -23.61 -1.01
C GLY A 52 3.75 -22.69 -1.40
N ILE A 53 3.24 -21.98 -0.39
CA ILE A 53 2.24 -20.92 -0.53
C ILE A 53 2.85 -19.62 0.03
N GLU A 54 2.82 -18.56 -0.77
CA GLU A 54 3.24 -17.21 -0.35
C GLU A 54 2.09 -16.22 -0.53
N LEU A 55 1.85 -15.41 0.51
CA LEU A 55 1.06 -14.18 0.41
C LEU A 55 2.01 -12.99 0.20
N VAL A 56 1.65 -12.10 -0.72
CA VAL A 56 2.40 -10.87 -1.01
C VAL A 56 1.45 -9.69 -0.90
N LEU A 57 1.77 -8.73 -0.03
CA LEU A 57 1.07 -7.47 0.03
C LEU A 57 1.61 -6.58 -1.08
N MET A 58 0.74 -6.16 -1.98
CA MET A 58 1.11 -5.44 -3.19
C MET A 58 0.48 -4.04 -3.21
N THR A 59 1.14 -3.11 -3.88
CA THR A 59 0.56 -1.82 -4.27
C THR A 59 1.00 -1.44 -5.68
N SER A 60 0.41 -0.38 -6.22
CA SER A 60 0.91 0.29 -7.42
C SER A 60 1.57 1.63 -7.10
N TYR A 61 2.51 2.04 -7.95
CA TYR A 61 3.21 3.32 -7.89
C TYR A 61 3.33 3.94 -9.29
N ILE A 62 3.56 5.24 -9.35
CA ILE A 62 3.77 5.98 -10.59
C ILE A 62 5.28 6.14 -10.83
N LYS A 63 5.70 5.74 -12.03
CA LYS A 63 7.06 5.87 -12.53
C LYS A 63 7.05 6.79 -13.74
N GLU A 64 7.91 7.79 -13.73
CA GLU A 64 8.09 8.67 -14.87
C GLU A 64 9.12 8.09 -15.83
N VAL A 65 8.75 7.96 -17.11
CA VAL A 65 9.59 7.45 -18.18
C VAL A 65 9.40 8.33 -19.41
N ASN A 66 10.43 9.06 -19.83
CA ASN A 66 10.41 9.95 -21.01
C ASN A 66 9.18 10.87 -21.03
N ASP A 67 9.00 11.67 -19.97
CA ASP A 67 7.87 12.60 -19.76
C ASP A 67 6.47 11.95 -19.73
N SER A 68 6.39 10.62 -19.58
CA SER A 68 5.14 9.87 -19.43
C SER A 68 5.05 9.21 -18.05
N LYS A 69 3.87 9.27 -17.43
CA LYS A 69 3.55 8.53 -16.19
C LYS A 69 3.13 7.08 -16.53
N VAL A 70 3.85 6.10 -16.01
CA VAL A 70 3.52 4.66 -16.10
C VAL A 70 3.22 4.12 -14.71
N ARG A 71 2.15 3.34 -14.57
CA ARG A 71 1.82 2.65 -13.32
C ARG A 71 2.51 1.29 -13.29
N GLU A 72 3.28 1.03 -12.23
CA GLU A 72 3.94 -0.25 -11.97
C GLU A 72 3.50 -0.82 -10.62
N ASN A 73 3.64 -2.14 -10.44
CA ASN A 73 3.29 -2.84 -9.21
C ASN A 73 4.55 -3.16 -8.39
N VAL A 74 4.43 -3.13 -7.07
CA VAL A 74 5.54 -3.42 -6.15
C VAL A 74 5.05 -4.18 -4.92
N ALA A 75 5.87 -5.09 -4.43
CA ALA A 75 5.62 -5.81 -3.19
C ALA A 75 6.03 -4.94 -1.99
N LEU A 76 5.12 -4.78 -1.04
CA LEU A 76 5.33 -4.11 0.24
C LEU A 76 5.88 -5.07 1.29
N ALA A 77 5.32 -6.28 1.35
CA ALA A 77 5.73 -7.32 2.29
C ALA A 77 5.37 -8.72 1.77
N ARG A 78 5.98 -9.74 2.35
CA ARG A 78 5.77 -11.16 2.02
C ARG A 78 5.53 -11.97 3.28
N LEU A 79 4.63 -12.95 3.20
CA LEU A 79 4.32 -13.91 4.25
C LEU A 79 4.32 -15.33 3.66
N PRO A 80 5.38 -16.12 3.86
CA PRO A 80 5.37 -17.54 3.55
C PRO A 80 4.54 -18.30 4.61
N LEU A 81 3.61 -19.17 4.18
CA LEU A 81 2.67 -19.83 5.09
C LEU A 81 2.95 -21.32 5.34
N ARG A 82 3.33 -22.06 4.29
CA ARG A 82 3.52 -23.51 4.35
C ARG A 82 4.69 -23.94 3.48
N GLU A 83 5.46 -24.88 4.00
CA GLU A 83 6.43 -25.66 3.23
C GLU A 83 5.75 -26.85 2.53
N SER A 84 6.37 -27.26 1.43
CA SER A 84 6.01 -28.31 0.47
C SER A 84 5.00 -29.39 0.91
N PHE A 85 3.95 -29.60 0.11
CA PHE A 85 2.93 -30.64 0.32
C PHE A 85 2.41 -31.20 -1.00
N GLN A 86 1.76 -32.36 -0.96
CA GLN A 86 1.16 -32.97 -2.15
C GLN A 86 -0.36 -32.81 -2.12
N ILE A 87 -0.92 -32.11 -3.11
CA ILE A 87 -2.37 -32.01 -3.28
C ILE A 87 -2.87 -33.16 -4.17
N GLY A 88 -3.87 -33.89 -3.70
CA GLY A 88 -4.51 -34.97 -4.47
C GLY A 88 -5.40 -34.45 -5.61
N ALA A 89 -5.62 -35.26 -6.63
CA ALA A 89 -6.50 -34.88 -7.76
C ALA A 89 -7.92 -34.55 -7.29
N GLY A 90 -8.43 -33.36 -7.61
CA GLY A 90 -9.76 -32.88 -7.19
C GLY A 90 -9.96 -32.72 -5.68
N SER A 91 -8.91 -32.89 -4.87
CA SER A 91 -8.98 -32.70 -3.42
C SER A 91 -8.95 -31.21 -3.06
N ARG A 92 -9.31 -30.89 -1.82
CA ARG A 92 -9.30 -29.52 -1.29
C ARG A 92 -8.56 -29.48 0.03
N GLU A 93 -7.72 -28.46 0.17
CA GLU A 93 -7.05 -28.13 1.43
C GLU A 93 -7.27 -26.66 1.77
N GLU A 94 -7.38 -26.36 3.06
CA GLU A 94 -7.61 -25.02 3.58
C GLU A 94 -6.50 -24.63 4.57
N PHE A 95 -6.05 -23.39 4.47
CA PHE A 95 -5.01 -22.83 5.35
C PHE A 95 -5.45 -21.47 5.88
N ASP A 96 -5.59 -21.36 7.20
CA ASP A 96 -5.83 -20.08 7.87
C ASP A 96 -4.54 -19.26 7.91
N PHE A 97 -4.67 -17.93 7.83
CA PHE A 97 -3.56 -17.03 8.07
C PHE A 97 -3.96 -15.80 8.88
N ARG A 98 -2.96 -15.18 9.50
CA ARG A 98 -3.03 -13.85 10.11
C ARG A 98 -1.80 -13.06 9.72
N TRP A 99 -1.98 -11.78 9.44
CA TRP A 99 -0.90 -10.92 9.01
C TRP A 99 -1.11 -9.48 9.48
N VAL A 100 -0.15 -8.94 10.24
CA VAL A 100 -0.10 -7.51 10.56
C VAL A 100 0.40 -6.73 9.35
N LEU A 101 -0.41 -5.80 8.86
CA LEU A 101 -0.04 -4.94 7.74
C LEU A 101 1.13 -4.02 8.12
N PRO A 102 2.14 -3.84 7.24
CA PRO A 102 3.21 -2.89 7.47
C PRO A 102 2.68 -1.47 7.72
N GLN A 103 3.36 -0.72 8.61
CA GLN A 103 3.01 0.66 8.93
C GLN A 103 3.08 1.61 7.71
N HIS A 104 3.87 1.25 6.70
CA HIS A 104 4.02 2.00 5.46
C HIS A 104 3.01 1.58 4.37
N THR A 105 2.00 0.77 4.69
CA THR A 105 0.95 0.40 3.72
C THR A 105 0.22 1.67 3.28
N PRO A 106 0.16 1.97 1.97
CA PRO A 106 -0.42 3.22 1.50
C PRO A 106 -1.94 3.21 1.61
N VAL A 107 -2.53 4.40 1.72
CA VAL A 107 -3.97 4.61 1.68
C VAL A 107 -4.50 4.29 0.28
N THR A 108 -5.65 3.64 0.18
CA THR A 108 -6.33 3.47 -1.11
C THR A 108 -7.03 4.78 -1.50
N ALA A 109 -6.29 5.67 -2.18
CA ALA A 109 -6.73 7.00 -2.63
C ALA A 109 -6.00 7.40 -3.94
N GLY A 110 -6.59 8.33 -4.71
CA GLY A 110 -5.99 8.87 -5.95
C GLY A 110 -5.69 7.85 -7.06
N GLY A 111 -6.28 6.65 -6.98
CA GLY A 111 -5.99 5.53 -7.89
C GLY A 111 -4.94 4.55 -7.36
N THR A 112 -4.38 4.79 -6.18
CA THR A 112 -3.57 3.81 -5.45
C THR A 112 -4.45 2.64 -5.02
N GLN A 113 -4.01 1.42 -5.33
CA GLN A 113 -4.67 0.18 -4.96
C GLN A 113 -3.73 -0.67 -4.12
N VAL A 114 -4.29 -1.37 -3.13
CA VAL A 114 -3.56 -2.34 -2.30
C VAL A 114 -4.29 -3.68 -2.39
N TRP A 115 -3.55 -4.77 -2.54
CA TRP A 115 -4.12 -6.11 -2.63
C TRP A 115 -3.18 -7.16 -2.04
N ILE A 116 -3.76 -8.30 -1.65
CA ILE A 116 -3.03 -9.51 -1.30
C ILE A 116 -2.95 -10.36 -2.56
N LYS A 117 -1.73 -10.66 -3.01
CA LYS A 117 -1.48 -11.65 -4.05
C LYS A 117 -1.12 -12.98 -3.38
N THR A 118 -1.87 -14.02 -3.68
CA THR A 118 -1.53 -15.39 -3.27
C THR A 118 -0.80 -16.09 -4.41
N SER A 119 0.34 -16.70 -4.12
CA SER A 119 1.11 -17.48 -5.09
C SER A 119 1.23 -18.92 -4.60
N LEU A 120 0.86 -19.87 -5.45
CA LEU A 120 0.97 -21.31 -5.23
C LEU A 120 2.05 -21.85 -6.16
N ASP A 121 3.22 -22.17 -5.61
CA ASP A 121 4.36 -22.71 -6.37
C ASP A 121 4.13 -24.20 -6.64
N ILE A 122 3.94 -24.56 -7.91
CA ILE A 122 3.63 -25.93 -8.33
C ILE A 122 4.85 -26.55 -9.01
N ALA A 123 5.35 -27.64 -8.43
CA ALA A 123 6.55 -28.30 -8.95
C ALA A 123 6.36 -28.76 -10.41
N SER A 124 7.24 -28.26 -11.29
CA SER A 124 7.27 -28.63 -12.72
C SER A 124 5.96 -28.33 -13.47
N ALA A 125 5.18 -27.35 -13.02
CA ALA A 125 3.99 -26.84 -13.69
C ALA A 125 3.94 -25.31 -13.62
N LEU A 126 2.96 -24.70 -14.28
CA LEU A 126 2.67 -23.28 -14.10
C LEU A 126 2.08 -23.03 -12.71
N ASP A 127 2.60 -22.02 -12.02
CA ASP A 127 2.06 -21.57 -10.74
C ASP A 127 0.63 -21.06 -10.86
N ALA A 128 -0.14 -21.26 -9.80
CA ALA A 128 -1.45 -20.63 -9.67
C ALA A 128 -1.33 -19.36 -8.81
N ALA A 129 -2.17 -18.37 -9.08
CA ALA A 129 -2.21 -17.14 -8.32
C ALA A 129 -3.61 -16.57 -8.19
N ASP A 130 -3.81 -15.77 -7.15
CA ASP A 130 -5.03 -15.03 -6.86
C ASP A 130 -4.70 -13.60 -6.41
N ASN A 131 -5.64 -12.66 -6.56
CA ASN A 131 -5.48 -11.27 -6.13
C ASN A 131 -6.74 -10.72 -5.45
N ASP A 132 -6.61 -10.36 -4.18
CA ASP A 132 -7.70 -9.82 -3.36
C ASP A 132 -7.42 -8.39 -2.94
N TYR A 133 -8.21 -7.45 -3.48
CA TYR A 133 -8.08 -6.03 -3.17
C TYR A 133 -8.60 -5.70 -1.78
N ILE A 134 -7.83 -4.91 -1.03
CA ILE A 134 -8.22 -4.40 0.29
C ILE A 134 -8.32 -2.88 0.26
N LYS A 135 -9.34 -2.35 0.93
CA LYS A 135 -9.46 -0.91 1.17
C LYS A 135 -8.61 -0.54 2.37
N VAL A 136 -7.64 0.35 2.16
CA VAL A 136 -6.76 0.85 3.22
C VAL A 136 -7.14 2.29 3.55
N LEU A 137 -7.62 2.51 4.76
CA LEU A 137 -7.94 3.82 5.30
C LEU A 137 -6.65 4.51 5.81
N PRO A 138 -6.61 5.84 5.89
CA PRO A 138 -5.49 6.55 6.51
C PRO A 138 -5.19 6.06 7.93
N HIS A 139 -3.97 6.21 8.42
CA HIS A 139 -3.75 6.11 9.88
C HIS A 139 -4.59 7.19 10.61
N PRO A 140 -5.11 6.97 11.84
CA PRO A 140 -5.97 7.95 12.50
C PRO A 140 -5.36 9.36 12.58
N LEU A 141 -4.09 9.46 12.95
CA LEU A 141 -3.38 10.76 12.95
C LEU A 141 -3.22 11.38 11.56
N VAL A 142 -3.09 10.56 10.51
CA VAL A 142 -3.08 11.07 9.13
C VAL A 142 -4.44 11.64 8.78
N ALA A 143 -5.54 10.96 9.15
CA ALA A 143 -6.88 11.47 8.92
C ALA A 143 -7.12 12.83 9.60
N GLU A 144 -6.61 13.03 10.82
CA GLU A 144 -6.68 14.32 11.51
C GLU A 144 -5.91 15.42 10.77
N VAL A 145 -4.71 15.12 10.24
CA VAL A 145 -3.95 16.08 9.44
C VAL A 145 -4.69 16.41 8.14
N LEU A 146 -5.26 15.42 7.45
CA LEU A 146 -6.03 15.63 6.23
C LEU A 146 -7.25 16.52 6.47
N ASP A 147 -8.02 16.29 7.54
CA ASP A 147 -9.17 17.14 7.93
C ASP A 147 -8.70 18.57 8.27
N ALA A 148 -7.60 18.70 9.01
CA ALA A 148 -7.06 20.01 9.36
C ALA A 148 -6.57 20.80 8.12
N VAL A 149 -5.95 20.13 7.15
CA VAL A 149 -5.55 20.74 5.86
C VAL A 149 -6.78 21.19 5.06
N GLU A 150 -7.85 20.38 5.03
CA GLU A 150 -9.11 20.77 4.37
C GLU A 150 -9.74 22.01 5.04
N ARG A 151 -9.75 22.08 6.38
CA ARG A 151 -10.25 23.25 7.14
C ARG A 151 -9.47 24.54 6.89
N LEU A 152 -8.17 24.43 6.62
CA LEU A 152 -7.34 25.56 6.19
C LEU A 152 -7.71 26.06 4.79
N GLY A 153 -8.61 25.36 4.11
CA GLY A 153 -9.10 25.72 2.79
C GLY A 153 -8.23 25.16 1.67
N PHE A 154 -7.48 24.09 1.92
CA PHE A 154 -6.86 23.31 0.86
C PHE A 154 -7.82 22.23 0.37
N ARG A 155 -7.58 21.72 -0.84
CA ARG A 155 -8.21 20.50 -1.33
C ARG A 155 -7.14 19.55 -1.87
N THR A 156 -7.36 18.26 -1.74
CA THR A 156 -6.51 17.27 -2.40
C THR A 156 -6.65 17.40 -3.92
N ARG A 157 -5.51 17.51 -4.61
CA ARG A 157 -5.38 17.55 -6.07
C ARG A 157 -4.97 16.17 -6.59
N GLU A 158 -3.93 15.58 -6.02
CA GLU A 158 -3.38 14.27 -6.43
C GLU A 158 -2.98 13.45 -5.20
N VAL A 159 -3.05 12.12 -5.31
CA VAL A 159 -2.49 11.18 -4.32
C VAL A 159 -1.83 10.03 -5.07
N GLU A 160 -0.51 9.93 -4.98
CA GLU A 160 0.27 8.94 -5.72
C GLU A 160 1.32 8.28 -4.84
N CYS A 161 1.58 7.00 -5.08
CA CYS A 161 2.79 6.36 -4.57
C CYS A 161 3.96 6.63 -5.52
N LYS A 162 5.09 7.08 -4.98
CA LYS A 162 6.37 7.20 -5.69
C LYS A 162 7.28 6.06 -5.24
N TYR A 163 8.03 5.46 -6.16
CA TYR A 163 9.01 4.42 -5.81
C TYR A 163 10.27 5.04 -5.23
N VAL A 164 10.70 4.51 -4.10
CA VAL A 164 11.83 5.04 -3.34
C VAL A 164 12.92 3.99 -3.09
N GLY A 165 12.70 2.75 -3.54
CA GLY A 165 13.68 1.66 -3.49
C GLY A 165 14.32 1.48 -2.11
N HIS A 166 15.66 1.54 -2.04
CA HIS A 166 16.45 1.37 -0.81
C HIS A 166 16.55 2.64 0.03
N SER A 167 15.51 3.47 0.05
CA SER A 167 15.50 4.69 0.85
C SER A 167 15.66 4.39 2.35
N ARG A 168 16.14 5.37 3.11
CA ARG A 168 16.25 5.28 4.58
C ARG A 168 14.92 5.09 5.32
N TYR A 169 13.78 5.20 4.62
CA TYR A 169 12.45 5.13 5.21
C TYR A 169 11.94 3.69 5.40
N GLY A 170 12.70 2.68 4.95
CA GLY A 170 12.36 1.28 5.18
C GLY A 170 11.08 0.82 4.46
N ALA A 171 10.67 1.54 3.41
CA ALA A 171 9.52 1.23 2.57
C ALA A 171 9.94 1.31 1.09
N PRO A 172 9.37 0.47 0.21
CA PRO A 172 9.70 0.51 -1.22
C PRO A 172 9.05 1.68 -1.95
N VAL A 173 7.97 2.26 -1.38
CA VAL A 173 7.26 3.43 -1.90
C VAL A 173 6.96 4.41 -0.77
N LEU A 174 6.75 5.67 -1.14
CA LEU A 174 6.14 6.69 -0.29
C LEU A 174 4.89 7.24 -0.97
N GLN A 175 3.84 7.45 -0.18
CA GLN A 175 2.59 8.03 -0.68
C GLN A 175 2.57 9.53 -0.43
N GLU A 176 2.50 10.27 -1.53
CA GLU A 176 2.45 11.72 -1.58
C GLU A 176 1.01 12.18 -1.72
N PHE A 177 0.62 13.12 -0.88
CA PHE A 177 -0.64 13.83 -0.94
C PHE A 177 -0.35 15.26 -1.35
N GLU A 178 -0.92 15.65 -2.48
CA GLU A 178 -0.72 16.94 -3.07
C GLU A 178 -2.01 17.75 -2.95
N PHE A 179 -1.88 18.99 -2.47
CA PHE A 179 -2.98 19.86 -2.14
C PHE A 179 -2.82 21.20 -2.84
N VAL A 180 -3.96 21.81 -3.19
CA VAL A 180 -3.99 23.19 -3.70
C VAL A 180 -4.91 24.07 -2.87
N PRO A 181 -4.55 25.35 -2.66
CA PRO A 181 -5.36 26.27 -1.88
C PRO A 181 -6.66 26.63 -2.61
N ARG A 182 -7.72 26.87 -1.84
CA ARG A 182 -9.03 27.40 -2.29
C ARG A 182 -9.34 28.76 -1.67
N THR A 183 -8.56 29.21 -0.70
CA THR A 183 -8.75 30.45 0.03
C THR A 183 -7.69 31.48 -0.34
N ARG A 184 -8.00 32.78 -0.12
CA ARG A 184 -7.03 33.87 -0.34
C ARG A 184 -5.86 33.83 0.66
N GLU A 185 -6.06 33.24 1.84
CA GLU A 185 -5.04 33.15 2.88
C GLU A 185 -3.78 32.45 2.38
N PHE A 186 -3.95 31.32 1.69
CA PHE A 186 -2.87 30.53 1.11
C PHE A 186 -2.73 30.72 -0.40
N GLY A 187 -3.41 31.72 -0.99
CA GLY A 187 -3.51 31.88 -2.44
C GLY A 187 -2.22 32.31 -3.15
N ARG A 188 -1.12 32.48 -2.42
CA ARG A 188 0.23 32.66 -2.98
C ARG A 188 0.96 31.34 -3.23
N LEU A 189 0.49 30.25 -2.63
CA LEU A 189 1.05 28.91 -2.80
C LEU A 189 0.50 28.29 -4.08
N ASP A 190 1.38 27.73 -4.92
CA ASP A 190 0.96 26.92 -6.05
C ASP A 190 0.44 25.55 -5.55
N GLU A 191 1.18 24.91 -4.65
CA GLU A 191 0.83 23.62 -4.03
C GLU A 191 1.46 23.38 -2.65
N LEU A 192 0.88 22.42 -1.93
CA LEU A 192 1.36 21.87 -0.67
C LEU A 192 1.44 20.37 -0.83
N GLU A 193 2.57 19.77 -0.53
CA GLU A 193 2.78 18.32 -0.60
C GLU A 193 3.05 17.77 0.79
N MET A 194 2.50 16.60 1.08
CA MET A 194 2.76 15.87 2.32
C MET A 194 2.99 14.38 2.07
N VAL A 195 4.01 13.85 2.72
CA VAL A 195 4.22 12.41 2.88
C VAL A 195 4.12 12.05 4.35
N PHE A 196 3.34 11.01 4.62
CA PHE A 196 3.11 10.51 5.96
C PHE A 196 3.90 9.22 6.18
N LEU A 197 4.60 9.14 7.31
CA LEU A 197 5.33 7.97 7.76
C LEU A 197 4.72 7.48 9.08
N PRO A 198 3.68 6.64 9.03
CA PRO A 198 3.05 6.12 10.23
C PRO A 198 3.98 5.23 11.04
N SER A 199 3.80 5.25 12.34
CA SER A 199 4.46 4.37 13.32
C SER A 199 3.49 4.10 14.47
N PRO A 200 3.74 3.09 15.32
CA PRO A 200 2.94 2.88 16.51
C PRO A 200 2.92 4.13 17.41
N GLY A 201 1.77 4.82 17.48
CA GLY A 201 1.52 5.97 18.36
C GLY A 201 1.96 7.35 17.84
N TYR A 202 2.56 7.44 16.64
CA TYR A 202 2.92 8.72 16.03
C TYR A 202 2.97 8.66 14.50
N VAL A 203 2.97 9.82 13.85
CA VAL A 203 3.21 9.96 12.42
C VAL A 203 4.28 11.02 12.22
N ASP A 204 5.35 10.68 11.51
CA ASP A 204 6.26 11.69 10.97
C ASP A 204 5.66 12.23 9.67
N VAL A 205 5.56 13.54 9.56
CA VAL A 205 5.05 14.24 8.38
C VAL A 205 6.21 14.95 7.72
N LEU A 206 6.45 14.61 6.46
CA LEU A 206 7.31 15.37 5.56
C LEU A 206 6.41 16.31 4.78
N MET A 207 6.73 17.60 4.79
CA MET A 207 5.92 18.64 4.18
C MET A 207 6.78 19.49 3.26
N GLU A 208 6.21 19.86 2.12
CA GLU A 208 6.81 20.76 1.16
C GLU A 208 5.79 21.80 0.68
N VAL A 209 6.26 23.04 0.50
CA VAL A 209 5.43 24.21 0.19
C VAL A 209 6.02 24.91 -1.04
N ASP A 210 5.20 25.15 -2.05
CA ASP A 210 5.52 26.01 -3.22
C ASP A 210 6.61 25.49 -4.17
N ARG A 211 6.63 24.18 -4.51
CA ARG A 211 7.43 23.71 -5.64
C ARG A 211 6.70 23.97 -6.96
N ARG A 212 7.46 24.45 -7.94
CA ARG A 212 7.09 24.34 -9.35
C ARG A 212 7.87 23.19 -9.96
N GLY A 213 7.20 22.07 -10.20
CA GLY A 213 7.63 21.09 -11.19
C GLY A 213 8.84 20.24 -10.83
N GLY A 214 8.88 19.63 -9.65
CA GLY A 214 9.80 18.50 -9.45
C GLY A 214 9.28 17.49 -8.45
N ALA A 215 9.37 16.21 -8.78
CA ALA A 215 8.78 15.11 -8.04
C ALA A 215 9.43 14.91 -6.66
N PHE A 216 8.63 14.58 -5.65
CA PHE A 216 9.10 14.21 -4.30
C PHE A 216 10.16 13.08 -4.33
N SER A 217 10.17 12.23 -5.37
CA SER A 217 11.21 11.21 -5.58
C SER A 217 12.61 11.78 -5.78
N GLU A 218 12.75 12.94 -6.42
CA GLU A 218 14.05 13.63 -6.57
C GLU A 218 14.50 14.22 -5.23
N TRP A 219 13.54 14.62 -4.38
CA TRP A 219 13.72 15.23 -3.07
C TRP A 219 14.19 14.26 -1.97
N LEU A 220 13.97 12.96 -2.15
CA LEU A 220 14.45 11.93 -1.22
C LEU A 220 15.97 11.70 -1.29
N GLY A 221 16.61 12.14 -2.38
CA GLY A 221 18.06 12.05 -2.60
C GLY A 221 18.87 13.26 -2.17
N THR A 222 18.24 14.42 -1.88
CA THR A 222 18.94 15.69 -1.62
C THR A 222 18.97 16.09 -0.13
N ASP A 223 19.96 16.90 0.25
CA ASP A 223 20.21 17.38 1.62
C ASP A 223 19.55 18.75 1.90
N GLU A 224 18.44 19.05 1.22
CA GLU A 224 17.74 20.33 1.33
C GLU A 224 16.89 20.43 2.60
N THR A 225 16.68 21.66 3.07
CA THR A 225 15.92 22.03 4.28
C THR A 225 14.49 21.51 4.24
N ARG A 226 14.26 20.37 4.91
CA ARG A 226 12.94 19.74 5.03
C ARG A 226 12.09 20.41 6.10
N ALA A 227 10.85 20.77 5.79
CA ALA A 227 9.85 20.93 6.83
C ALA A 227 9.39 19.53 7.25
N SER A 228 9.85 19.06 8.41
CA SER A 228 9.34 17.82 9.01
C SER A 228 8.85 18.07 10.41
N PHE A 229 7.78 17.40 10.79
CA PHE A 229 7.28 17.42 12.14
C PHE A 229 6.68 16.06 12.50
N ARG A 230 6.73 15.74 13.79
CA ARG A 230 6.11 14.55 14.35
C ARG A 230 4.78 14.92 14.98
N LEU A 231 3.74 14.15 14.68
CA LEU A 231 2.44 14.24 15.30
C LEU A 231 2.22 13.02 16.20
N HIS A 232 1.89 13.26 17.47
CA HIS A 232 1.46 12.26 18.43
C HIS A 232 -0.05 12.32 18.66
N GLU A 233 -0.60 11.26 19.25
CA GLU A 233 -2.00 11.25 19.71
C GLU A 233 -2.34 12.37 20.69
N ALA A 234 -1.37 12.88 21.45
CA ALA A 234 -1.57 13.99 22.37
C ALA A 234 -1.87 15.31 21.64
N ASP A 235 -1.29 15.50 20.45
CA ASP A 235 -1.37 16.76 19.70
C ASP A 235 -2.76 16.97 19.10
N VAL A 236 -3.45 15.88 18.75
CA VAL A 236 -4.79 15.93 18.14
C VAL A 236 -5.93 16.02 19.18
N ARG A 237 -5.65 15.84 20.48
CA ARG A 237 -6.69 15.87 21.54
C ARG A 237 -7.37 17.23 21.70
N ARG A 238 -6.70 18.30 21.27
CA ARG A 238 -7.26 19.66 21.30
C ARG A 238 -8.32 19.89 20.21
N GLY A 239 -8.55 18.89 19.36
CA GLY A 239 -9.52 18.92 18.28
C GLY A 239 -8.95 19.50 16.99
N PRO A 240 -9.69 19.32 15.88
CA PRO A 240 -9.19 19.60 14.54
C PRO A 240 -8.92 21.08 14.28
N GLU A 241 -9.63 22.00 14.95
CA GLU A 241 -9.40 23.44 14.85
C GLU A 241 -8.05 23.89 15.44
N SER A 242 -7.61 23.23 16.53
CA SER A 242 -6.29 23.50 17.12
C SER A 242 -5.19 23.02 16.18
N LEU A 243 -5.34 21.80 15.65
CA LEU A 243 -4.40 21.22 14.71
C LEU A 243 -4.32 22.06 13.43
N ALA A 244 -5.45 22.47 12.86
CA ALA A 244 -5.50 23.35 11.69
C ALA A 244 -4.75 24.66 11.95
N ARG A 245 -4.95 25.30 13.11
CA ARG A 245 -4.24 26.55 13.45
C ARG A 245 -2.73 26.35 13.54
N GLU A 246 -2.27 25.27 14.17
CA GLU A 246 -0.86 24.93 14.30
C GLU A 246 -0.23 24.60 12.94
N LEU A 247 -0.90 23.79 12.12
CA LEU A 247 -0.47 23.50 10.74
C LEU A 247 -0.43 24.76 9.87
N GLY A 248 -1.46 25.61 9.95
CA GLY A 248 -1.51 26.87 9.21
C GLY A 248 -0.37 27.81 9.61
N ALA A 249 -0.01 27.87 10.90
CA ALA A 249 1.16 28.64 11.35
C ALA A 249 2.47 28.10 10.79
N ARG A 250 2.62 26.77 10.71
CA ARG A 250 3.78 26.12 10.09
C ARG A 250 3.85 26.44 8.60
N ILE A 251 2.77 26.22 7.85
CA ILE A 251 2.70 26.51 6.40
C ILE A 251 3.07 27.96 6.12
N ARG A 252 2.51 28.92 6.88
CA ARG A 252 2.81 30.36 6.73
C ARG A 252 4.27 30.72 7.02
N SER A 253 5.01 29.91 7.78
CA SER A 253 6.45 30.17 8.01
C SER A 253 7.34 29.84 6.81
N PHE A 254 6.79 29.15 5.80
CA PHE A 254 7.47 28.83 4.53
C PHE A 254 6.99 29.68 3.35
N MET A 255 6.02 30.58 3.56
CA MET A 255 5.50 31.56 2.60
C MET A 255 6.28 32.87 2.66
#